data_AF-A0A2V2MVH1-F1
#
_entry.id   AF-A0A2V2MVH1-F1
#
_cell.length_a   1.000
_cell.length_b   1.000
_cell.length_c   1.000
_cell.angle_alpha   90.00
_cell.angle_beta   90.00
_cell.angle_gamma   90.00
#
_symmetry.space_group_name_H-M   'P 1'
#
loop_
_entity.id
_entity.type
_entity.pdbx_description
1 polymer ?
#
loop_
_entity_poly.entity_id
_entity_poly.type
_entity_poly.pdbx_seq_one_letter_code
_entity_poly.pdbx_strand_id
1 'polypeptide(L)'
;MSSQEGKFSVFQYSPQTFTPVFADPAIFVGKSLPYIICPNSYSGLEIPYTHKFSEKPHSYVNLLKGLDWILEQHPDIVNISLGPREIPDDDPINLALLMLYLMNIPVIFAAGNNGLGGGGTLQALATHPTIISVGATDQNRKILNTSSRGYDHGPGVTVVTDGTSNSDIYPPSTSFAAPKVTGLAMYLKSYLSFVIFELCDLNKKEKWSSIITSPVIGALDTGYDSNLAFHDNLEKIYMKKEYSSIRIFRTDEEQKWYTEYSLFLRRCGIDTIHPLSPDIIKKCLEMSAKPIPEENVLSMGAGFIDVQCIDELLDCITPERLTRILFPDVLDESRNCDHMQECNQALGSLPNTQKLETIKNYIGASHRLVVARVLEGDGPHGTTVLSNISYIIPKKRGTIVEIGNGIIDGENMIVDMTKSDQQGM
;
A
#
# COMPACT_ATOMS: atom_id res chain seq x y z
N MET A 1 -47.84 -23.95 1.52
CA MET A 1 -46.49 -24.50 1.33
C MET A 1 -46.00 -24.12 -0.06
N SER A 2 -45.19 -23.08 -0.16
CA SER A 2 -44.17 -22.93 -1.22
C SER A 2 -43.17 -21.90 -0.71
N SER A 3 -42.12 -22.39 -0.06
CA SER A 3 -40.96 -21.62 0.34
C SER A 3 -40.25 -21.14 -0.92
N GLN A 4 -40.32 -19.84 -1.21
CA GLN A 4 -39.34 -19.20 -2.08
C GLN A 4 -38.05 -19.05 -1.27
N GLU A 5 -37.14 -20.01 -1.46
CA GLU A 5 -35.73 -19.81 -1.12
C GLU A 5 -35.17 -18.76 -2.08
N GLY A 6 -35.07 -17.52 -1.60
CA GLY A 6 -34.30 -16.47 -2.26
C GLY A 6 -32.84 -16.90 -2.31
N LYS A 7 -32.36 -17.29 -3.49
CA LYS A 7 -30.93 -17.38 -3.78
C LYS A 7 -30.33 -15.97 -3.70
N PHE A 8 -29.83 -15.60 -2.53
CA PHE A 8 -29.02 -14.39 -2.38
C PHE A 8 -27.69 -14.62 -3.11
N SER A 9 -27.46 -13.89 -4.21
CA SER A 9 -26.18 -13.80 -4.90
C SER A 9 -25.09 -13.34 -3.92
N VAL A 10 -23.90 -13.94 -3.95
CA VAL A 10 -22.75 -13.54 -3.13
C VAL A 10 -22.15 -12.27 -3.74
N PHE A 11 -21.60 -11.38 -2.91
CA PHE A 11 -20.78 -10.28 -3.41
C PHE A 11 -19.71 -10.82 -4.35
N GLN A 12 -19.57 -10.22 -5.52
CA GLN A 12 -18.46 -10.56 -6.41
C GLN A 12 -17.28 -9.65 -6.06
N TYR A 13 -16.12 -10.27 -5.79
CA TYR A 13 -14.84 -9.56 -5.82
C TYR A 13 -14.36 -9.60 -7.27
N SER A 14 -14.31 -8.46 -7.95
CA SER A 14 -13.79 -8.37 -9.33
C SER A 14 -12.34 -7.91 -9.31
N PRO A 15 -11.37 -8.74 -9.73
CA PRO A 15 -9.97 -8.31 -9.81
C PRO A 15 -9.68 -7.26 -10.89
N GLN A 16 -10.61 -6.92 -11.79
CA GLN A 16 -10.34 -5.99 -12.91
C GLN A 16 -11.53 -5.13 -13.38
N THR A 17 -11.13 -3.97 -13.93
CA THR A 17 -11.78 -2.97 -14.79
C THR A 17 -12.67 -1.89 -14.15
N PHE A 18 -12.01 -0.79 -13.74
CA PHE A 18 -12.53 0.55 -13.98
C PHE A 18 -12.04 1.01 -15.36
N THR A 19 -12.93 1.46 -16.23
CA THR A 19 -12.60 2.13 -17.49
C THR A 19 -12.69 3.64 -17.26
N PRO A 20 -11.59 4.34 -16.93
CA PRO A 20 -11.54 5.77 -17.20
C PRO A 20 -11.51 5.93 -18.73
N VAL A 21 -12.19 6.96 -19.24
CA VAL A 21 -12.29 7.28 -20.67
C VAL A 21 -10.95 7.84 -21.18
N PHE A 22 -9.88 7.03 -21.18
CA PHE A 22 -8.61 7.28 -21.85
C PHE A 22 -7.90 5.93 -22.08
N ALA A 23 -7.94 5.43 -23.33
CA ALA A 23 -7.36 4.18 -23.83
C ALA A 23 -7.81 2.89 -23.10
N ASP A 24 -8.18 1.88 -23.89
CA ASP A 24 -8.65 0.58 -23.42
C ASP A 24 -7.68 -0.06 -22.37
N PRO A 25 -8.13 -0.33 -21.12
CA PRO A 25 -7.32 -0.98 -20.09
C PRO A 25 -6.77 -2.35 -20.51
N ALA A 26 -7.37 -2.99 -21.53
CA ALA A 26 -6.86 -4.24 -22.11
C ALA A 26 -5.47 -4.10 -22.75
N ILE A 27 -4.99 -2.87 -23.00
CA ILE A 27 -3.64 -2.60 -23.54
C ILE A 27 -2.56 -2.82 -22.47
N PHE A 28 -2.89 -2.72 -21.17
CA PHE A 28 -1.92 -2.73 -20.07
C PHE A 28 -1.82 -4.05 -19.30
N VAL A 29 -2.31 -5.16 -19.86
CA VAL A 29 -2.25 -6.52 -19.27
C VAL A 29 -0.84 -7.15 -19.43
N GLY A 30 0.20 -6.33 -19.46
CA GLY A 30 1.60 -6.75 -19.60
C GLY A 30 2.27 -7.02 -18.26
N LYS A 31 3.22 -7.96 -18.22
CA LYS A 31 4.12 -8.17 -17.07
C LYS A 31 5.23 -7.12 -16.97
N SER A 32 5.28 -6.18 -17.90
CA SER A 32 6.34 -5.21 -18.13
C SER A 32 5.80 -3.94 -18.79
N LEU A 33 6.59 -2.86 -18.73
CA LEU A 33 6.33 -1.58 -19.35
C LEU A 33 6.39 -1.73 -20.89
N PRO A 34 5.31 -1.44 -21.62
CA PRO A 34 5.16 -1.81 -23.02
C PRO A 34 6.17 -1.12 -23.97
N TYR A 35 6.81 -0.05 -23.51
CA TYR A 35 7.83 0.71 -24.23
C TYR A 35 9.28 0.37 -23.82
N ILE A 36 9.48 -0.48 -22.80
CA ILE A 36 10.80 -0.97 -22.37
C ILE A 36 11.09 -2.35 -22.97
N ILE A 37 10.05 -3.10 -23.35
CA ILE A 37 10.19 -4.34 -24.10
C ILE A 37 10.72 -4.01 -25.50
N CYS A 38 12.03 -3.93 -25.63
CA CYS A 38 12.74 -4.10 -26.88
C CYS A 38 13.34 -5.51 -26.86
N PRO A 39 12.56 -6.55 -27.22
CA PRO A 39 13.18 -7.81 -27.57
C PRO A 39 13.86 -7.57 -28.93
N ASN A 40 15.01 -8.20 -29.16
CA ASN A 40 15.72 -8.23 -30.45
C ASN A 40 14.88 -8.81 -31.63
N SER A 41 13.57 -8.88 -31.50
CA SER A 41 12.58 -9.49 -32.41
C SER A 41 11.26 -8.70 -32.53
N TYR A 42 11.13 -7.47 -31.98
CA TYR A 42 9.92 -6.67 -32.24
C TYR A 42 10.00 -6.01 -33.63
N SER A 43 9.16 -6.48 -34.56
CA SER A 43 9.05 -5.96 -35.94
C SER A 43 7.84 -5.02 -36.14
N GLY A 44 7.29 -4.47 -35.05
CA GLY A 44 6.23 -3.47 -35.11
C GLY A 44 6.78 -2.08 -35.45
N LEU A 45 5.87 -1.10 -35.61
CA LEU A 45 6.25 0.31 -35.83
C LEU A 45 7.29 0.76 -34.79
N GLU A 46 8.33 1.47 -35.26
CA GLU A 46 9.28 2.15 -34.38
C GLU A 46 8.51 2.97 -33.34
N ILE A 47 8.68 2.61 -32.06
CA ILE A 47 8.09 3.36 -30.97
C ILE A 47 8.92 4.66 -30.84
N PRO A 48 8.32 5.86 -31.00
CA PRO A 48 9.05 7.14 -31.03
C PRO A 48 9.88 7.44 -29.76
N TYR A 49 9.67 6.68 -28.68
CA TYR A 49 10.43 6.80 -27.42
C TYR A 49 11.87 6.25 -27.50
N THR A 50 12.19 5.35 -28.43
CA THR A 50 13.55 4.75 -28.53
C THR A 50 14.61 5.80 -28.85
N HIS A 51 14.32 6.73 -29.76
CA HIS A 51 15.20 7.86 -30.09
C HIS A 51 15.36 8.81 -28.90
N LYS A 52 14.27 9.11 -28.17
CA LYS A 52 14.32 9.94 -26.94
C LYS A 52 15.20 9.32 -25.85
N PHE A 53 15.26 7.99 -25.71
CA PHE A 53 16.11 7.35 -24.68
C PHE A 53 17.61 7.54 -24.92
N SER A 54 18.05 7.63 -26.18
CA SER A 54 19.47 7.85 -26.51
C SER A 54 20.00 9.22 -26.06
N GLU A 55 19.10 10.18 -25.83
CA GLU A 55 19.39 11.54 -25.39
C GLU A 55 19.27 11.71 -23.86
N LYS A 56 18.76 10.70 -23.15
CA LYS A 56 18.52 10.73 -21.70
C LYS A 56 19.75 10.20 -20.93
N PRO A 57 20.02 10.70 -19.71
CA PRO A 57 21.13 10.20 -18.90
C PRO A 57 20.92 8.73 -18.52
N HIS A 58 22.01 8.00 -18.30
CA HIS A 58 21.96 6.57 -17.96
C HIS A 58 21.16 6.30 -16.67
N SER A 59 21.20 7.22 -15.71
CA SER A 59 20.40 7.13 -14.48
C SER A 59 18.91 7.11 -14.73
N TYR A 60 18.42 7.91 -15.67
CA TYR A 60 17.02 7.93 -16.09
C TYR A 60 16.61 6.59 -16.73
N VAL A 61 17.43 6.06 -17.64
CA VAL A 61 17.14 4.77 -18.30
C VAL A 61 17.14 3.62 -17.29
N ASN A 62 18.02 3.64 -16.29
CA ASN A 62 18.06 2.63 -15.25
C ASN A 62 16.89 2.72 -14.26
N LEU A 63 16.41 3.92 -13.95
CA LEU A 63 15.19 4.12 -13.16
C LEU A 63 13.99 3.42 -13.85
N LEU A 64 13.85 3.62 -15.16
CA LEU A 64 12.81 2.96 -15.97
C LEU A 64 12.95 1.43 -15.99
N LYS A 65 14.16 0.90 -16.19
CA LYS A 65 14.43 -0.55 -16.11
C LYS A 65 14.14 -1.11 -14.72
N GLY A 66 14.42 -0.33 -13.67
CA GLY A 66 14.11 -0.71 -12.30
C GLY A 66 12.60 -0.79 -12.05
N LEU A 67 11.82 0.19 -12.55
CA LEU A 67 10.36 0.15 -12.50
C LEU A 67 9.79 -1.05 -13.26
N ASP A 68 10.32 -1.34 -14.45
CA ASP A 68 9.93 -2.50 -15.26
C ASP A 68 10.15 -3.82 -14.50
N TRP A 69 11.35 -3.98 -13.95
CA TRP A 69 11.70 -5.17 -13.18
C TRP A 69 10.85 -5.29 -11.90
N ILE A 70 10.58 -4.18 -11.21
CA ILE A 70 9.70 -4.16 -10.03
C ILE A 70 8.31 -4.65 -10.43
N LEU A 71 7.74 -4.17 -11.54
CA LEU A 71 6.43 -4.62 -12.05
C LEU A 71 6.40 -6.13 -12.32
N GLU A 72 7.47 -6.70 -12.89
CA GLU A 72 7.60 -8.15 -13.09
C GLU A 72 7.55 -8.96 -11.78
N GLN A 73 7.86 -8.33 -10.63
CA GLN A 73 7.79 -8.97 -9.32
C GLN A 73 6.39 -8.98 -8.70
N HIS A 74 5.40 -8.36 -9.36
CA HIS A 74 4.02 -8.21 -8.90
C HIS A 74 3.95 -7.59 -7.49
N PRO A 75 4.40 -6.33 -7.32
CA PRO A 75 4.42 -5.68 -6.04
C PRO A 75 3.00 -5.29 -5.62
N ASP A 76 2.71 -5.40 -4.33
CA ASP A 76 1.48 -4.86 -3.75
C ASP A 76 1.58 -3.36 -3.51
N ILE A 77 2.81 -2.86 -3.36
CA ILE A 77 3.13 -1.47 -3.06
C ILE A 77 4.55 -1.16 -3.53
N VAL A 78 4.79 0.08 -3.97
CA VAL A 78 6.11 0.51 -4.44
C VAL A 78 6.62 1.70 -3.64
N ASN A 79 7.85 1.62 -3.15
CA ASN A 79 8.61 2.71 -2.57
C ASN A 79 9.65 3.21 -3.57
N ILE A 80 9.72 4.53 -3.77
CA ILE A 80 10.73 5.16 -4.61
C ILE A 80 11.33 6.36 -3.85
N SER A 81 12.64 6.34 -3.66
CA SER A 81 13.36 7.40 -2.93
C SER A 81 14.38 8.14 -3.79
N LEU A 82 14.30 7.97 -5.12
CA LEU A 82 15.15 8.61 -6.11
C LEU A 82 14.35 8.99 -7.36
N GLY A 83 14.75 10.07 -8.02
CA GLY A 83 14.12 10.50 -9.26
C GLY A 83 14.79 11.74 -9.85
N PRO A 84 14.50 12.06 -11.11
CA PRO A 84 14.98 13.29 -11.72
C PRO A 84 14.28 14.51 -11.11
N ARG A 85 14.93 15.67 -11.21
CA ARG A 85 14.42 16.94 -10.69
C ARG A 85 13.22 17.46 -11.45
N GLU A 86 13.14 17.17 -12.74
CA GLU A 86 12.08 17.61 -13.66
C GLU A 86 11.66 16.43 -14.56
N ILE A 87 10.36 16.32 -14.81
CA ILE A 87 9.75 15.27 -15.65
C ILE A 87 8.62 15.91 -16.47
N PRO A 88 8.71 15.91 -17.80
CA PRO A 88 7.61 16.33 -18.68
C PRO A 88 6.36 15.44 -18.52
N ASP A 89 5.17 15.97 -18.81
CA ASP A 89 3.93 15.20 -18.69
C ASP A 89 3.92 13.92 -19.56
N ASP A 90 4.49 13.97 -20.77
CA ASP A 90 4.60 12.84 -21.71
C ASP A 90 5.80 11.92 -21.43
N ASP A 91 6.43 12.04 -20.26
CA ASP A 91 7.62 11.27 -19.93
C ASP A 91 7.27 9.80 -19.63
N PRO A 92 8.06 8.84 -20.15
CA PRO A 92 7.92 7.42 -19.85
C PRO A 92 7.82 7.06 -18.36
N ILE A 93 8.40 7.83 -17.44
CA ILE A 93 8.26 7.55 -16.01
C ILE A 93 6.82 7.83 -15.56
N ASN A 94 6.20 8.93 -16.01
CA ASN A 94 4.82 9.25 -15.68
C ASN A 94 3.86 8.16 -16.19
N LEU A 95 4.12 7.61 -17.39
CA LEU A 95 3.37 6.47 -17.91
C LEU A 95 3.52 5.22 -17.02
N ALA A 96 4.71 4.91 -16.53
CA ALA A 96 4.92 3.79 -15.59
C ALA A 96 4.13 3.98 -14.28
N LEU A 97 4.15 5.20 -13.74
CA LEU A 97 3.43 5.52 -12.50
C LEU A 97 1.92 5.49 -12.69
N LEU A 98 1.42 5.95 -13.84
CA LEU A 98 0.02 5.80 -14.21
C LEU A 98 -0.38 4.32 -14.32
N MET A 99 0.47 3.47 -14.90
CA MET A 99 0.21 2.03 -14.96
C MET A 99 0.11 1.40 -13.58
N LEU A 100 1.06 1.70 -12.67
CA LEU A 100 1.01 1.23 -11.27
C LEU A 100 -0.30 1.66 -10.60
N TYR A 101 -0.70 2.92 -10.78
CA TYR A 101 -1.95 3.44 -10.26
C TYR A 101 -3.18 2.69 -10.80
N LEU A 102 -3.26 2.48 -12.11
CA LEU A 102 -4.36 1.74 -12.76
C LEU A 102 -4.40 0.25 -12.36
N MET A 103 -3.26 -0.31 -11.94
CA MET A 103 -3.15 -1.66 -11.40
C MET A 103 -3.48 -1.76 -9.90
N ASN A 104 -3.93 -0.68 -9.27
CA ASN A 104 -4.18 -0.59 -7.83
C ASN A 104 -2.93 -0.84 -6.96
N ILE A 105 -1.77 -0.40 -7.45
CA ILE A 105 -0.49 -0.46 -6.75
C ILE A 105 -0.13 0.96 -6.28
N PRO A 106 -0.27 1.27 -4.97
CA PRO A 106 0.12 2.57 -4.45
C PRO A 106 1.63 2.78 -4.58
N VAL A 107 2.01 4.01 -4.91
CA VAL A 107 3.42 4.43 -4.99
C VAL A 107 3.68 5.48 -3.91
N ILE A 108 4.64 5.18 -3.05
CA ILE A 108 5.13 6.05 -1.99
C ILE A 108 6.45 6.64 -2.47
N PHE A 109 6.53 7.97 -2.42
CA PHE A 109 7.67 8.70 -2.95
C PHE A 109 8.25 9.68 -1.93
N ALA A 110 9.57 9.69 -1.80
CA ALA A 110 10.26 10.65 -0.93
C ALA A 110 10.17 12.07 -1.49
N ALA A 111 9.63 13.02 -0.72
CA ALA A 111 9.39 14.40 -1.16
C ALA A 111 10.66 15.10 -1.68
N GLY A 112 11.83 14.73 -1.16
CA GLY A 112 13.14 15.29 -1.51
C GLY A 112 13.79 16.05 -0.36
N ASN A 113 15.09 16.31 -0.51
CA ASN A 113 15.92 16.94 0.52
C ASN A 113 16.34 18.39 0.17
N ASN A 114 15.56 19.07 -0.67
CA ASN A 114 15.86 20.42 -1.17
C ASN A 114 15.10 21.55 -0.45
N GLY A 115 14.55 21.29 0.74
CA GLY A 115 13.72 22.22 1.49
C GLY A 115 14.36 23.56 1.84
N LEU A 116 15.70 23.64 1.89
CA LEU A 116 16.41 24.91 2.09
C LEU A 116 16.18 25.91 0.93
N GLY A 117 15.73 25.43 -0.24
CA GLY A 117 15.33 26.27 -1.38
C GLY A 117 13.98 26.97 -1.22
N GLY A 118 13.24 26.74 -0.13
CA GLY A 118 11.93 27.36 0.12
C GLY A 118 10.75 26.53 -0.41
N GLY A 119 9.67 27.22 -0.80
CA GLY A 119 8.48 26.60 -1.38
C GLY A 119 8.74 26.04 -2.79
N GLY A 120 8.02 24.97 -3.15
CA GLY A 120 8.10 24.38 -4.49
C GLY A 120 9.37 23.56 -4.71
N THR A 121 9.88 22.94 -3.65
CA THR A 121 11.12 22.16 -3.66
C THR A 121 10.90 20.65 -3.75
N LEU A 122 9.65 20.21 -3.88
CA LEU A 122 9.29 18.81 -4.12
C LEU A 122 10.00 18.27 -5.37
N GLN A 123 10.43 17.01 -5.31
CA GLN A 123 10.87 16.28 -6.51
C GLN A 123 9.71 16.12 -7.50
N ALA A 124 10.03 16.05 -8.80
CA ALA A 124 9.02 16.00 -9.86
C ALA A 124 8.01 14.85 -9.73
N LEU A 125 8.39 13.73 -9.13
CA LEU A 125 7.45 12.62 -8.91
C LEU A 125 6.58 12.80 -7.67
N ALA A 126 7.09 13.51 -6.66
CA ALA A 126 6.35 13.82 -5.44
C ALA A 126 5.20 14.82 -5.68
N THR A 127 5.18 15.51 -6.83
CA THR A 127 4.11 16.44 -7.21
C THR A 127 2.94 15.78 -7.93
N HIS A 128 3.09 14.52 -8.38
CA HIS A 128 2.08 13.84 -9.16
C HIS A 128 0.87 13.44 -8.27
N PRO A 129 -0.38 13.69 -8.69
CA PRO A 129 -1.56 13.57 -7.82
C PRO A 129 -1.81 12.13 -7.32
N THR A 130 -1.44 11.13 -8.11
CA THR A 130 -1.58 9.71 -7.76
C THR A 130 -0.51 9.18 -6.81
N ILE A 131 0.51 10.00 -6.51
CA ILE A 131 1.64 9.63 -5.66
C ILE A 131 1.35 10.03 -4.20
N ILE A 132 1.78 9.17 -3.29
CA ILE A 132 1.81 9.44 -1.84
C ILE A 132 3.18 10.06 -1.55
N SER A 133 3.22 11.39 -1.44
CA SER A 133 4.45 12.15 -1.19
C SER A 133 4.76 12.21 0.30
N VAL A 134 6.00 11.86 0.69
CA VAL A 134 6.41 11.73 2.09
C VAL A 134 7.54 12.69 2.43
N GLY A 135 7.24 13.64 3.32
CA GLY A 135 8.24 14.51 3.93
C GLY A 135 8.81 13.90 5.22
N ALA A 136 9.82 14.56 5.79
CA ALA A 136 10.55 14.03 6.94
C ALA A 136 10.55 14.98 8.14
N THR A 137 10.42 14.39 9.32
CA THR A 137 10.71 15.02 10.62
C THR A 137 11.96 14.43 11.25
N ASP A 138 12.42 15.03 12.35
CA ASP A 138 13.28 14.35 13.32
C ASP A 138 12.46 13.51 14.30
N GLN A 139 13.16 12.85 15.23
CA GLN A 139 12.58 12.05 16.33
C GLN A 139 11.67 12.85 17.28
N ASN A 140 11.79 14.18 17.31
CA ASN A 140 10.96 15.06 18.13
C ASN A 140 9.73 15.58 17.35
N ARG A 141 9.44 15.00 16.18
CA ARG A 141 8.35 15.41 15.27
C ARG A 141 8.51 16.82 14.72
N LYS A 142 9.73 17.37 14.70
CA LYS A 142 10.02 18.64 14.04
C LYS A 142 10.35 18.40 12.58
N ILE A 143 9.71 19.13 11.67
CA ILE A 143 9.99 18.99 10.23
C ILE A 143 11.46 19.36 9.94
N LEU A 144 12.13 18.54 9.14
CA LEU A 144 13.51 18.81 8.75
C LEU A 144 13.56 20.04 7.84
N ASN A 145 14.48 20.97 8.12
CA ASN A 145 14.71 22.13 7.24
C ASN A 145 15.05 21.73 5.80
N THR A 146 15.65 20.54 5.63
CA THR A 146 15.98 19.94 4.34
C THR A 146 14.78 19.25 3.68
N SER A 147 13.72 18.89 4.40
CA SER A 147 12.54 18.26 3.80
C SER A 147 11.93 19.22 2.78
N SER A 148 11.88 18.77 1.54
CA SER A 148 11.22 19.45 0.44
C SER A 148 9.73 19.67 0.77
N ARG A 149 9.19 20.76 0.24
CA ARG A 149 7.84 21.24 0.55
C ARG A 149 7.13 21.81 -0.67
N GLY A 150 5.80 21.82 -0.59
CA GLY A 150 4.93 22.40 -1.62
C GLY A 150 5.08 23.92 -1.74
N TYR A 151 4.25 24.52 -2.59
CA TYR A 151 4.10 25.97 -2.72
C TYR A 151 2.62 26.35 -2.73
N ASP A 152 2.33 27.64 -2.52
CA ASP A 152 0.95 28.13 -2.49
C ASP A 152 0.22 27.78 -3.80
N HIS A 153 -0.97 27.18 -3.68
CA HIS A 153 -1.78 26.69 -4.79
C HIS A 153 -1.15 25.58 -5.65
N GLY A 154 -0.02 25.02 -5.18
CA GLY A 154 0.68 23.91 -5.81
C GLY A 154 0.46 22.57 -5.10
N PRO A 155 1.03 21.48 -5.65
CA PRO A 155 1.06 20.18 -4.99
C PRO A 155 1.83 20.25 -3.67
N GLY A 156 1.31 19.55 -2.67
CA GLY A 156 1.88 19.45 -1.33
C GLY A 156 2.40 18.05 -1.01
N VAL A 157 3.07 17.94 0.13
CA VAL A 157 3.36 16.65 0.76
C VAL A 157 2.05 16.00 1.19
N THR A 158 1.94 14.68 1.12
CA THR A 158 0.76 13.95 1.62
C THR A 158 0.80 13.86 3.14
N VAL A 159 1.88 13.31 3.68
CA VAL A 159 2.12 13.13 5.13
C VAL A 159 3.61 13.26 5.44
N VAL A 160 3.93 13.50 6.71
CA VAL A 160 5.31 13.46 7.20
C VAL A 160 5.49 12.38 8.26
N THR A 161 6.68 11.82 8.34
CA THR A 161 7.03 10.90 9.43
C THR A 161 8.50 11.06 9.78
N ASP A 162 8.96 10.38 10.83
CA ASP A 162 10.33 10.44 11.28
C ASP A 162 11.31 9.95 10.20
N GLY A 163 12.21 10.82 9.76
CA GLY A 163 13.21 10.52 8.74
C GLY A 163 14.52 9.96 9.30
N THR A 164 14.61 9.58 10.57
CA THR A 164 15.84 8.97 11.11
C THR A 164 16.10 7.56 10.54
N SER A 165 17.38 7.24 10.33
CA SER A 165 17.86 5.88 10.02
C SER A 165 18.28 5.17 11.31
N ASN A 166 18.32 3.85 11.29
CA ASN A 166 18.92 3.05 12.36
C ASN A 166 20.45 3.16 12.42
N SER A 167 21.06 3.75 11.40
CA SER A 167 22.49 4.03 11.39
C SER A 167 22.76 5.47 11.81
N ASP A 168 23.57 5.63 12.85
CA ASP A 168 24.07 6.95 13.30
C ASP A 168 24.94 7.67 12.25
N ILE A 169 25.29 6.98 11.14
CA ILE A 169 26.12 7.52 10.07
C ILE A 169 25.30 8.40 9.11
N TYR A 170 24.00 8.14 8.97
CA TYR A 170 23.15 8.88 8.04
C TYR A 170 22.28 9.90 8.77
N PRO A 171 22.30 11.18 8.36
CA PRO A 171 21.39 12.16 8.92
C PRO A 171 19.94 11.87 8.53
N PRO A 172 18.96 12.34 9.31
CA PRO A 172 17.56 12.18 8.96
C PRO A 172 17.22 12.74 7.57
N SER A 173 16.37 12.04 6.80
CA SER A 173 16.02 12.43 5.43
C SER A 173 14.67 11.87 4.95
N THR A 174 14.14 12.43 3.85
CA THR A 174 12.90 11.91 3.22
C THR A 174 13.05 10.48 2.70
N SER A 175 14.27 10.06 2.38
CA SER A 175 14.56 8.70 1.91
C SER A 175 14.37 7.64 2.99
N PHE A 176 14.45 8.02 4.28
CA PHE A 176 14.15 7.11 5.41
C PHE A 176 12.70 7.26 5.91
N ALA A 177 12.06 8.41 5.66
CA ALA A 177 10.66 8.62 5.97
C ALA A 177 9.73 7.82 5.02
N ALA A 178 10.03 7.83 3.71
CA ALA A 178 9.25 7.13 2.68
C ALA A 178 9.06 5.62 2.94
N PRO A 179 10.09 4.81 3.27
CA PRO A 179 9.90 3.39 3.57
C PRO A 179 9.08 3.16 4.85
N LYS A 180 9.17 4.03 5.86
CA LYS A 180 8.30 3.96 7.05
C LYS A 180 6.83 4.10 6.66
N VAL A 181 6.48 5.10 5.84
CA VAL A 181 5.10 5.25 5.31
C VAL A 181 4.71 4.11 4.38
N THR A 182 5.64 3.54 3.61
CA THR A 182 5.38 2.34 2.80
C THR A 182 4.93 1.18 3.69
N GLY A 183 5.59 0.99 4.85
CA GLY A 183 5.12 0.08 5.88
C GLY A 183 3.68 0.38 6.29
N LEU A 184 3.40 1.61 6.74
CA LEU A 184 2.07 2.05 7.17
C LEU A 184 0.98 1.77 6.12
N ALA A 185 1.24 2.15 4.88
CA ALA A 185 0.35 1.96 3.75
C ALA A 185 0.12 0.47 3.43
N MET A 186 1.16 -0.36 3.54
CA MET A 186 1.05 -1.81 3.34
C MET A 186 0.21 -2.49 4.43
N TYR A 187 0.40 -2.13 5.69
CA TYR A 187 -0.43 -2.60 6.79
C TYR A 187 -1.90 -2.21 6.58
N LEU A 188 -2.16 -0.93 6.32
CA LEU A 188 -3.49 -0.40 6.04
C LEU A 188 -4.16 -1.13 4.86
N LYS A 189 -3.46 -1.27 3.73
CA LYS A 189 -3.95 -1.98 2.53
C LYS A 189 -4.28 -3.44 2.85
N SER A 190 -3.41 -4.11 3.59
CA SER A 190 -3.59 -5.53 3.94
C SER A 190 -4.81 -5.74 4.85
N TYR A 191 -4.98 -4.87 5.85
CA TYR A 191 -6.10 -4.96 6.77
C TYR A 191 -7.44 -4.64 6.10
N LEU A 192 -7.51 -3.54 5.32
CA LEU A 192 -8.75 -3.20 4.61
C LEU A 192 -9.10 -4.26 3.54
N SER A 193 -8.11 -4.83 2.87
CA SER A 193 -8.34 -5.95 1.92
C SER A 193 -8.90 -7.17 2.66
N PHE A 194 -8.35 -7.49 3.84
CA PHE A 194 -8.88 -8.54 4.70
C PHE A 194 -10.36 -8.31 5.04
N VAL A 195 -10.74 -7.10 5.48
CA VAL A 195 -12.13 -6.76 5.78
C VAL A 195 -13.02 -6.91 4.53
N ILE A 196 -12.57 -6.43 3.36
CA ILE A 196 -13.31 -6.60 2.09
C ILE A 196 -13.53 -8.08 1.77
N PHE A 197 -12.52 -8.93 1.94
CA PHE A 197 -12.68 -10.37 1.74
C PHE A 197 -13.68 -10.98 2.71
N GLU A 198 -13.66 -10.60 3.98
CA GLU A 198 -14.64 -11.07 4.97
C GLU A 198 -16.07 -10.64 4.60
N LEU A 199 -16.26 -9.43 4.09
CA LEU A 199 -17.57 -8.94 3.62
C LEU A 199 -18.07 -9.69 2.37
N CYS A 200 -17.14 -10.16 1.53
CA CYS A 200 -17.49 -10.94 0.36
C CYS A 200 -17.77 -12.41 0.67
N ASP A 201 -17.26 -12.93 1.79
CA ASP A 201 -17.24 -14.36 2.12
C ASP A 201 -18.48 -14.85 2.91
N LEU A 202 -19.65 -14.22 2.71
CA LEU A 202 -20.85 -14.48 3.52
C LEU A 202 -21.42 -15.90 3.43
N ASN A 203 -21.12 -16.62 2.35
CA ASN A 203 -21.73 -17.92 2.06
C ASN A 203 -20.92 -19.11 2.56
N LYS A 204 -19.67 -18.90 2.94
CA LYS A 204 -18.89 -19.95 3.57
C LYS A 204 -19.28 -19.94 5.04
N LYS A 205 -20.02 -20.95 5.49
CA LYS A 205 -20.20 -21.25 6.93
C LYS A 205 -18.87 -21.67 7.60
N GLU A 206 -17.76 -21.16 7.09
CA GLU A 206 -16.39 -21.45 7.48
C GLU A 206 -16.01 -20.49 8.60
N LYS A 207 -15.38 -21.04 9.64
CA LYS A 207 -14.90 -20.27 10.79
C LYS A 207 -13.53 -19.65 10.55
N TRP A 208 -12.91 -19.92 9.40
CA TRP A 208 -11.62 -19.39 9.02
C TRP A 208 -11.80 -18.28 8.01
N SER A 209 -11.02 -17.21 8.17
CA SER A 209 -10.98 -16.13 7.21
C SER A 209 -10.45 -16.60 5.85
N SER A 210 -10.62 -15.74 4.85
CA SER A 210 -9.83 -15.83 3.63
C SER A 210 -8.32 -15.82 3.92
N ILE A 211 -7.53 -16.41 3.02
CA ILE A 211 -6.08 -16.48 3.15
C ILE A 211 -5.51 -15.06 3.04
N ILE A 212 -4.68 -14.69 4.01
CA ILE A 212 -3.86 -13.48 3.98
C ILE A 212 -2.46 -13.91 3.57
N THR A 213 -1.98 -13.42 2.42
CA THR A 213 -0.64 -13.72 1.91
C THR A 213 0.36 -12.66 2.34
N SER A 214 1.63 -13.03 2.41
CA SER A 214 2.71 -12.07 2.60
C SER A 214 2.73 -11.08 1.43
N PRO A 215 2.70 -9.75 1.71
CA PRO A 215 2.73 -8.74 0.67
C PRO A 215 4.14 -8.56 0.08
N VAL A 216 4.19 -8.06 -1.14
CA VAL A 216 5.43 -7.75 -1.86
C VAL A 216 5.64 -6.23 -1.91
N ILE A 217 6.76 -5.77 -1.34
CA ILE A 217 7.21 -4.38 -1.45
C ILE A 217 8.23 -4.29 -2.57
N GLY A 218 7.92 -3.52 -3.62
CA GLY A 218 8.89 -3.09 -4.62
C GLY A 218 9.62 -1.85 -4.14
N ALA A 219 10.96 -1.85 -4.15
CA ALA A 219 11.75 -0.69 -3.77
C ALA A 219 12.71 -0.31 -4.90
N LEU A 220 12.68 0.96 -5.29
CA LEU A 220 13.61 1.56 -6.25
C LEU A 220 14.48 2.57 -5.51
N ASP A 221 15.70 2.16 -5.20
CA ASP A 221 16.56 2.87 -4.24
C ASP A 221 18.05 2.82 -4.66
N THR A 222 18.86 3.77 -4.17
CA THR A 222 20.33 3.69 -4.19
C THR A 222 20.85 2.84 -3.02
N GLY A 223 20.10 2.78 -1.92
CA GLY A 223 20.37 1.95 -0.74
C GLY A 223 19.15 1.86 0.17
N TYR A 224 18.77 0.65 0.61
CA TYR A 224 17.53 0.44 1.38
C TYR A 224 17.83 0.19 2.87
N ASP A 225 17.30 1.04 3.74
CA ASP A 225 17.17 0.76 5.17
C ASP A 225 15.90 -0.08 5.37
N SER A 226 16.04 -1.29 5.93
CA SER A 226 14.93 -2.24 6.06
C SER A 226 13.91 -1.88 7.12
N ASN A 227 14.07 -0.75 7.81
CA ASN A 227 13.19 -0.35 8.88
C ASN A 227 11.83 0.15 8.35
N LEU A 228 10.82 -0.73 8.33
CA LEU A 228 9.42 -0.33 8.22
C LEU A 228 8.90 0.07 9.61
N ALA A 229 7.88 0.94 9.66
CA ALA A 229 7.33 1.56 10.87
C ALA A 229 6.82 0.61 12.01
N PHE A 230 6.97 -0.70 11.89
CA PHE A 230 6.45 -1.71 12.82
C PHE A 230 7.49 -2.72 13.33
N HIS A 231 8.79 -2.51 13.07
CA HIS A 231 9.80 -3.55 13.27
C HIS A 231 10.34 -3.70 14.71
N ASP A 232 9.96 -2.86 15.66
CA ASP A 232 10.79 -2.67 16.85
C ASP A 232 10.90 -3.87 17.83
N ASN A 233 10.04 -4.91 17.80
CA ASN A 233 10.14 -5.99 18.80
C ASN A 233 9.72 -7.43 18.41
N LEU A 234 9.15 -7.66 17.22
CA LEU A 234 8.52 -8.96 16.90
C LEU A 234 9.33 -9.89 16.00
N GLU A 235 10.50 -9.44 15.54
CA GLU A 235 11.44 -10.23 14.74
C GLU A 235 11.74 -11.60 15.38
N LYS A 236 11.77 -11.69 16.72
CA LYS A 236 12.14 -12.93 17.43
C LYS A 236 11.06 -14.02 17.44
N ILE A 237 9.79 -13.66 17.30
CA ILE A 237 8.65 -14.59 17.42
C ILE A 237 8.24 -15.12 16.05
N TYR A 238 8.13 -14.24 15.05
CA TYR A 238 7.61 -14.59 13.72
C TYR A 238 8.70 -15.01 12.71
N MET A 239 9.96 -14.53 12.82
CA MET A 239 11.04 -14.98 11.92
C MET A 239 11.48 -16.43 12.20
N LYS A 240 11.21 -16.97 13.39
CA LYS A 240 11.51 -18.37 13.70
C LYS A 240 10.65 -19.35 12.90
N LYS A 241 9.58 -18.90 12.25
CA LYS A 241 8.67 -19.78 11.51
C LYS A 241 8.43 -19.30 10.07
N GLU A 242 8.75 -20.17 9.10
CA GLU A 242 8.75 -19.91 7.66
C GLU A 242 7.33 -19.98 7.06
N TYR A 243 6.48 -18.99 7.33
CA TYR A 243 5.10 -18.97 6.81
C TYR A 243 4.89 -17.95 5.69
N SER A 244 4.30 -18.40 4.58
CA SER A 244 3.95 -17.53 3.44
C SER A 244 2.54 -16.95 3.52
N SER A 245 1.68 -17.51 4.38
CA SER A 245 0.27 -17.11 4.49
C SER A 245 -0.33 -17.43 5.85
N ILE A 246 -1.37 -16.71 6.24
CA ILE A 246 -2.16 -16.97 7.45
C ILE A 246 -3.66 -17.02 7.16
N ARG A 247 -4.41 -17.67 8.03
CA ARG A 247 -5.87 -17.51 8.19
C ARG A 247 -6.16 -17.25 9.65
N ILE A 248 -7.15 -16.42 9.92
CA ILE A 248 -7.51 -16.02 11.27
C ILE A 248 -8.91 -16.53 11.57
N PHE A 249 -9.13 -17.04 12.78
CA PHE A 249 -10.44 -17.48 13.22
C PHE A 249 -11.45 -16.31 13.22
N ARG A 250 -12.67 -16.59 12.78
CA ARG A 250 -13.81 -15.68 12.75
C ARG A 250 -14.78 -16.07 13.87
N THR A 251 -15.04 -15.14 14.78
CA THR A 251 -16.03 -15.36 15.85
C THR A 251 -17.45 -15.24 15.31
N ASP A 252 -18.42 -15.77 16.05
CA ASP A 252 -19.84 -15.67 15.66
C ASP A 252 -20.32 -14.20 15.64
N GLU A 253 -19.76 -13.36 16.51
CA GLU A 253 -20.04 -11.92 16.56
C GLU A 253 -19.53 -11.20 15.30
N GLU A 254 -18.29 -11.48 14.89
CA GLU A 254 -17.72 -10.92 13.66
C GLU A 254 -18.45 -11.42 12.42
N GLN A 255 -18.81 -12.71 12.38
CA GLN A 255 -19.59 -13.25 11.28
C GLN A 255 -20.93 -12.55 11.14
N LYS A 256 -21.63 -12.30 12.26
CA LYS A 256 -22.86 -11.50 12.28
C LYS A 256 -22.59 -10.08 11.78
N TRP A 257 -21.54 -9.43 12.28
CA TRP A 257 -21.17 -8.07 11.89
C TRP A 257 -20.94 -7.95 10.37
N TYR A 258 -20.09 -8.81 9.80
CA TYR A 258 -19.82 -8.83 8.36
C TYR A 258 -21.08 -9.11 7.55
N THR A 259 -21.92 -10.04 8.00
CA THR A 259 -23.16 -10.41 7.30
C THR A 259 -24.14 -9.24 7.22
N GLU A 260 -24.44 -8.61 8.36
CA GLU A 260 -25.42 -7.53 8.42
C GLU A 260 -24.93 -6.26 7.72
N TYR A 261 -23.64 -5.90 7.86
CA TYR A 261 -23.08 -4.76 7.14
C TYR A 261 -23.06 -5.00 5.62
N SER A 262 -22.72 -6.22 5.20
CA SER A 262 -22.76 -6.63 3.81
C SER A 262 -24.20 -6.60 3.25
N LEU A 263 -25.22 -6.95 4.04
CA LEU A 263 -26.63 -6.75 3.68
C LEU A 263 -27.02 -5.26 3.55
N PHE A 264 -26.49 -4.39 4.42
CA PHE A 264 -26.66 -2.93 4.29
C PHE A 264 -26.09 -2.43 2.95
N LEU A 265 -24.86 -2.82 2.59
CA LEU A 265 -24.23 -2.41 1.33
C LEU A 265 -25.09 -2.77 0.11
N ARG A 266 -25.73 -3.94 0.10
CA ARG A 266 -26.66 -4.34 -0.97
C ARG A 266 -27.92 -3.49 -1.03
N ARG A 267 -28.47 -3.10 0.12
CA ARG A 267 -29.64 -2.20 0.16
C ARG A 267 -29.30 -0.83 -0.44
N CYS A 268 -28.05 -0.42 -0.36
CA CYS A 268 -27.51 0.78 -1.01
C CYS A 268 -27.09 0.55 -2.48
N GLY A 269 -27.35 -0.62 -3.07
CA GLY A 269 -27.03 -0.92 -4.47
C GLY A 269 -25.57 -1.33 -4.73
N ILE A 270 -24.82 -1.66 -3.68
CA ILE A 270 -23.43 -2.14 -3.80
C ILE A 270 -23.47 -3.66 -3.83
N ASP A 271 -23.31 -4.25 -5.02
CA ASP A 271 -23.30 -5.70 -5.22
C ASP A 271 -21.89 -6.27 -5.44
N THR A 272 -20.91 -5.40 -5.72
CA THR A 272 -19.52 -5.75 -6.02
C THR A 272 -18.60 -4.79 -5.30
N ILE A 273 -17.58 -5.32 -4.63
CA ILE A 273 -16.55 -4.53 -3.96
C ILE A 273 -15.26 -4.68 -4.76
N HIS A 274 -14.75 -3.56 -5.26
CA HIS A 274 -13.51 -3.53 -6.03
C HIS A 274 -12.26 -3.58 -5.11
N PRO A 275 -11.11 -4.03 -5.61
CA PRO A 275 -9.83 -3.90 -4.92
C PRO A 275 -9.55 -2.45 -4.51
N LEU A 276 -8.83 -2.27 -3.41
CA LEU A 276 -8.50 -0.94 -2.89
C LEU A 276 -7.66 -0.15 -3.90
N SER A 277 -8.16 1.02 -4.30
CA SER A 277 -7.40 1.96 -5.12
C SER A 277 -6.33 2.69 -4.30
N PRO A 278 -5.28 3.22 -4.94
CA PRO A 278 -4.27 4.05 -4.28
C PRO A 278 -4.87 5.29 -3.60
N ASP A 279 -5.97 5.83 -4.11
CA ASP A 279 -6.64 7.00 -3.52
C ASP A 279 -7.26 6.69 -2.15
N ILE A 280 -7.85 5.50 -1.98
CA ILE A 280 -8.37 5.08 -0.66
C ILE A 280 -7.21 4.99 0.33
N ILE A 281 -6.07 4.42 -0.08
CA ILE A 281 -4.89 4.32 0.78
C ILE A 281 -4.38 5.72 1.14
N LYS A 282 -4.22 6.60 0.15
CA LYS A 282 -3.78 7.99 0.35
C LYS A 282 -4.71 8.75 1.31
N LYS A 283 -6.01 8.69 1.07
CA LYS A 283 -7.02 9.35 1.91
C LYS A 283 -7.01 8.83 3.35
N CYS A 284 -6.87 7.53 3.54
CA CYS A 284 -6.75 6.93 4.87
C CYS A 284 -5.48 7.41 5.61
N LEU A 285 -4.33 7.52 4.92
CA LEU A 285 -3.11 8.08 5.52
C LEU A 285 -3.33 9.55 5.94
N GLU A 286 -3.93 10.36 5.06
CA GLU A 286 -4.25 11.76 5.34
C GLU A 286 -5.23 11.91 6.51
N MET A 287 -6.28 11.09 6.56
CA MET A 287 -7.26 11.09 7.66
C MET A 287 -6.67 10.61 9.00
N SER A 288 -5.62 9.80 8.97
CA SER A 288 -4.96 9.27 10.17
C SER A 288 -3.91 10.24 10.71
N ALA A 289 -3.32 11.07 9.84
CA ALA A 289 -2.23 11.95 10.20
C ALA A 289 -2.66 13.01 11.23
N LYS A 290 -1.75 13.33 12.16
CA LYS A 290 -1.95 14.31 13.22
C LYS A 290 -1.25 15.61 12.85
N PRO A 291 -1.96 16.75 12.74
CA PRO A 291 -1.34 18.03 12.44
C PRO A 291 -0.23 18.36 13.46
N ILE A 292 0.90 18.89 12.96
CA ILE A 292 1.97 19.37 13.83
C ILE A 292 1.66 20.84 14.17
N PRO A 293 1.52 21.21 15.45
CA PRO A 293 1.25 22.60 15.83
C PRO A 293 2.31 23.56 15.27
N GLU A 294 1.88 24.74 14.82
CA GLU A 294 2.74 25.82 14.32
C GLU A 294 3.48 25.53 13.00
N GLU A 295 3.30 24.34 12.41
CA GLU A 295 3.88 23.99 11.11
C GLU A 295 2.95 24.32 9.94
N ASN A 296 3.54 24.66 8.80
CA ASN A 296 2.81 24.98 7.58
C ASN A 296 2.34 23.69 6.86
N VAL A 297 1.09 23.65 6.42
CA VAL A 297 0.50 22.58 5.58
C VAL A 297 1.35 22.28 4.33
N LEU A 298 2.01 23.29 3.74
CA LEU A 298 2.92 23.09 2.61
C LEU A 298 4.10 22.17 2.94
N SER A 299 4.53 22.15 4.20
CA SER A 299 5.64 21.33 4.71
C SER A 299 5.17 20.00 5.30
N MET A 300 4.03 19.99 6.01
CA MET A 300 3.56 18.80 6.73
C MET A 300 2.51 17.96 5.99
N GLY A 301 1.89 18.50 4.95
CA GLY A 301 0.72 17.87 4.34
C GLY A 301 -0.43 17.75 5.34
N ALA A 302 -1.03 16.57 5.44
CA ALA A 302 -2.04 16.26 6.44
C ALA A 302 -1.49 16.17 7.88
N GLY A 303 -0.16 16.03 8.05
CA GLY A 303 0.50 16.01 9.35
C GLY A 303 1.43 14.81 9.55
N PHE A 304 1.83 14.63 10.81
CA PHE A 304 2.68 13.52 11.24
C PHE A 304 1.91 12.21 11.29
N ILE A 305 2.51 11.13 10.81
CA ILE A 305 1.91 9.80 10.84
C ILE A 305 2.89 8.76 11.41
N ASP A 306 2.35 7.87 12.24
CA ASP A 306 3.01 6.68 12.80
C ASP A 306 2.02 5.50 12.86
N VAL A 307 2.48 4.36 13.39
CA VAL A 307 1.66 3.15 13.58
C VAL A 307 0.39 3.42 14.38
N GLN A 308 0.49 4.21 15.45
CA GLN A 308 -0.62 4.50 16.34
C GLN A 308 -1.74 5.23 15.60
N CYS A 309 -1.38 6.14 14.67
CA CYS A 309 -2.35 6.82 13.82
C CYS A 309 -3.18 5.84 12.98
N ILE A 310 -2.55 4.79 12.43
CA ILE A 310 -3.25 3.76 11.65
C ILE A 310 -4.10 2.85 12.55
N ASP A 311 -3.58 2.49 13.73
CA ASP A 311 -4.35 1.70 14.70
C ASP A 311 -5.61 2.47 15.15
N GLU A 312 -5.52 3.77 15.43
CA GLU A 312 -6.67 4.64 15.76
C GLU A 312 -7.68 4.77 14.59
N LEU A 313 -7.23 4.62 13.34
CA LEU A 313 -8.10 4.58 12.17
C LEU A 313 -8.92 3.28 12.10
N LEU A 314 -8.24 2.15 12.31
CA LEU A 314 -8.77 0.82 12.00
C LEU A 314 -9.41 0.12 13.19
N ASP A 315 -8.97 0.39 14.41
CA ASP A 315 -9.49 -0.23 15.62
C ASP A 315 -10.94 0.21 15.87
N CYS A 316 -11.77 -0.74 16.30
CA CYS A 316 -13.18 -0.53 16.64
C CYS A 316 -13.97 0.20 15.53
N ILE A 317 -13.68 -0.09 14.26
CA ILE A 317 -14.32 0.57 13.12
C ILE A 317 -15.83 0.30 13.08
N THR A 318 -16.62 1.36 12.89
CA THR A 318 -18.09 1.27 12.75
C THR A 318 -18.49 1.06 11.28
N PRO A 319 -19.70 0.54 11.00
CA PRO A 319 -20.25 0.47 9.65
C PRO A 319 -20.16 1.81 8.90
N GLU A 320 -20.51 2.92 9.54
CA GLU A 320 -20.44 4.24 8.93
C GLU A 320 -19.01 4.66 8.61
N ARG A 321 -18.07 4.47 9.54
CA ARG A 321 -16.66 4.84 9.31
C ARG A 321 -16.08 4.05 8.14
N LEU A 322 -16.36 2.74 8.09
CA LEU A 322 -15.94 1.88 6.99
C LEU A 322 -16.60 2.28 5.66
N THR A 323 -17.88 2.68 5.68
CA THR A 323 -18.58 3.16 4.48
C THR A 323 -17.96 4.45 3.96
N ARG A 324 -17.66 5.42 4.82
CA ARG A 324 -17.01 6.68 4.42
C ARG A 324 -15.61 6.50 3.83
N ILE A 325 -14.93 5.42 4.22
CA ILE A 325 -13.61 5.04 3.69
C ILE A 325 -13.76 4.36 2.33
N LEU A 326 -14.56 3.30 2.24
CA LEU A 326 -14.63 2.44 1.05
C LEU A 326 -15.58 2.96 -0.03
N PHE A 327 -16.63 3.67 0.37
CA PHE A 327 -17.74 4.10 -0.48
C PHE A 327 -18.20 5.53 -0.11
N PRO A 328 -17.34 6.55 -0.30
CA PRO A 328 -17.55 7.89 0.23
C PRO A 328 -18.89 8.52 -0.19
N ASP A 329 -19.37 8.22 -1.40
CA ASP A 329 -20.55 8.87 -1.99
C ASP A 329 -21.88 8.21 -1.57
N VAL A 330 -21.83 7.02 -0.94
CA VAL A 330 -23.05 6.24 -0.60
C VAL A 330 -23.94 6.96 0.39
N LEU A 331 -23.34 7.75 1.28
CA LEU A 331 -24.04 8.47 2.34
C LEU A 331 -24.44 9.90 1.93
N ASP A 332 -24.31 10.27 0.66
CA ASP A 332 -24.86 11.53 0.15
C ASP A 332 -26.39 11.45 -0.04
N GLU A 333 -26.91 10.24 -0.22
CA GLU A 333 -28.35 9.99 -0.28
C GLU A 333 -28.97 9.89 1.12
N SER A 334 -29.93 10.77 1.41
CA SER A 334 -30.64 10.81 2.71
C SER A 334 -31.19 9.45 3.16
N ARG A 335 -31.74 8.65 2.25
CA ARG A 335 -32.26 7.31 2.56
C ARG A 335 -31.18 6.35 3.07
N ASN A 336 -29.95 6.46 2.56
CA ASN A 336 -28.83 5.63 3.00
C ASN A 336 -28.33 6.06 4.37
N CYS A 337 -28.45 7.35 4.72
CA CYS A 337 -28.14 7.85 6.06
C CYS A 337 -29.04 7.22 7.14
N ASP A 338 -30.36 7.15 6.90
CA ASP A 338 -31.29 6.55 7.86
C ASP A 338 -30.98 5.06 8.07
N HIS A 339 -30.79 4.31 6.99
CA HIS A 339 -30.39 2.90 7.06
C HIS A 339 -29.01 2.72 7.73
N MET A 340 -28.08 3.65 7.53
CA MET A 340 -26.77 3.60 8.17
C MET A 340 -26.87 3.80 9.68
N GLN A 341 -27.73 4.71 10.15
CA GLN A 341 -27.97 4.89 11.58
C GLN A 341 -28.51 3.62 12.23
N GLU A 342 -29.48 2.95 11.60
CA GLU A 342 -29.99 1.65 12.04
C GLU A 342 -28.89 0.59 12.07
N CYS A 343 -28.06 0.52 11.01
CA CYS A 343 -26.94 -0.42 10.90
C CYS A 343 -25.89 -0.20 11.99
N ASN A 344 -25.48 1.05 12.23
CA ASN A 344 -24.56 1.42 13.31
C ASN A 344 -25.12 1.05 14.68
N GLN A 345 -26.41 1.31 14.94
CA GLN A 345 -27.04 1.00 16.22
C GLN A 345 -27.12 -0.52 16.45
N ALA A 346 -27.37 -1.30 15.40
CA ALA A 346 -27.48 -2.74 15.48
C ALA A 346 -26.13 -3.46 15.66
N LEU A 347 -25.07 -2.93 15.05
CA LEU A 347 -23.76 -3.61 14.98
C LEU A 347 -22.70 -3.04 15.92
N GLY A 348 -22.75 -1.74 16.21
CA GLY A 348 -21.66 -1.07 16.92
C GLY A 348 -20.31 -1.19 16.18
N SER A 349 -19.23 -1.11 16.94
CA SER A 349 -17.86 -1.27 16.45
C SER A 349 -17.53 -2.72 16.17
N LEU A 350 -16.78 -2.98 15.09
CA LEU A 350 -16.22 -4.30 14.80
C LEU A 350 -15.20 -4.67 15.91
N PRO A 351 -15.34 -5.83 16.58
CA PRO A 351 -14.39 -6.27 17.62
C PRO A 351 -13.11 -6.85 17.00
N ASN A 352 -12.27 -5.97 16.44
CA ASN A 352 -11.16 -6.34 15.58
C ASN A 352 -9.74 -6.16 16.16
N THR A 353 -9.60 -5.63 17.38
CA THR A 353 -8.31 -5.26 17.97
C THR A 353 -7.25 -6.37 17.87
N GLN A 354 -7.63 -7.61 18.17
CA GLN A 354 -6.69 -8.73 18.12
C GLN A 354 -6.31 -9.15 16.68
N LYS A 355 -7.23 -9.03 15.72
CA LYS A 355 -6.93 -9.29 14.30
C LYS A 355 -6.06 -8.20 13.71
N LEU A 356 -6.32 -6.96 14.11
CA LEU A 356 -5.54 -5.79 13.73
C LEU A 356 -4.08 -5.98 14.13
N GLU A 357 -3.82 -6.31 15.40
CA GLU A 357 -2.50 -6.69 15.91
C GLU A 357 -1.89 -7.89 15.18
N THR A 358 -2.66 -8.95 14.98
CA THR A 358 -2.19 -10.16 14.28
C THR A 358 -1.71 -9.84 12.86
N ILE A 359 -2.50 -9.07 12.11
CA ILE A 359 -2.18 -8.67 10.73
C ILE A 359 -0.98 -7.74 10.73
N LYS A 360 -0.95 -6.71 11.57
CA LYS A 360 0.19 -5.79 11.71
C LYS A 360 1.51 -6.56 11.90
N ASN A 361 1.50 -7.48 12.85
CA ASN A 361 2.66 -8.27 13.24
C ASN A 361 3.07 -9.26 12.15
N TYR A 362 2.09 -9.89 11.49
CA TYR A 362 2.33 -10.77 10.35
C TYR A 362 2.97 -10.02 9.19
N ILE A 363 2.43 -8.85 8.81
CA ILE A 363 2.93 -8.05 7.68
C ILE A 363 4.36 -7.56 7.97
N GLY A 364 4.60 -7.00 9.16
CA GLY A 364 5.94 -6.59 9.57
C GLY A 364 6.95 -7.72 9.49
N ALA A 365 6.59 -8.93 9.95
CA ALA A 365 7.53 -10.05 9.96
C ALA A 365 7.64 -10.83 8.65
N SER A 366 6.65 -10.79 7.76
CA SER A 366 6.54 -11.73 6.63
C SER A 366 6.67 -11.14 5.26
N HIS A 367 6.59 -9.81 5.09
CA HIS A 367 6.65 -9.15 3.80
C HIS A 367 7.89 -9.56 2.97
N ARG A 368 7.72 -9.57 1.65
CA ARG A 368 8.78 -9.86 0.70
C ARG A 368 9.28 -8.56 0.09
N LEU A 369 10.56 -8.26 0.25
CA LEU A 369 11.16 -7.06 -0.31
C LEU A 369 11.91 -7.39 -1.60
N VAL A 370 11.57 -6.68 -2.67
CA VAL A 370 12.29 -6.75 -3.95
C VAL A 370 12.88 -5.39 -4.26
N VAL A 371 14.22 -5.31 -4.32
CA VAL A 371 14.93 -4.03 -4.49
C VAL A 371 15.60 -3.97 -5.86
N ALA A 372 15.17 -3.02 -6.68
CA ALA A 372 15.91 -2.58 -7.85
C ALA A 372 16.90 -1.49 -7.42
N ARG A 373 18.16 -1.87 -7.24
CA ARG A 373 19.21 -0.92 -6.85
C ARG A 373 19.71 -0.14 -8.07
N VAL A 374 19.61 1.18 -8.03
CA VAL A 374 20.10 2.08 -9.10
C VAL A 374 21.30 2.85 -8.58
N LEU A 375 22.52 2.55 -9.04
CA LEU A 375 23.74 3.23 -8.57
C LEU A 375 24.33 4.14 -9.66
N GLU A 376 24.61 5.40 -9.34
CA GLU A 376 25.46 6.25 -10.18
C GLU A 376 26.90 5.73 -10.15
N GLY A 377 27.55 5.60 -11.32
CA GLY A 377 28.92 5.07 -11.40
C GLY A 377 29.96 6.17 -11.68
N ASP A 378 31.14 6.03 -11.07
CA ASP A 378 32.27 6.98 -11.08
C ASP A 378 33.11 6.97 -12.38
N GLY A 379 32.46 6.93 -13.56
CA GLY A 379 33.16 7.02 -14.85
C GLY A 379 33.31 8.46 -15.34
N PRO A 380 34.30 8.79 -16.20
CA PRO A 380 34.45 10.14 -16.81
C PRO A 380 33.26 10.57 -17.69
N HIS A 381 32.27 9.69 -17.87
CA HIS A 381 30.99 9.92 -18.54
C HIS A 381 29.75 9.54 -17.70
N GLY A 382 29.88 9.42 -16.36
CA GLY A 382 28.73 9.24 -15.46
C GLY A 382 27.89 7.98 -15.74
N THR A 383 28.53 6.83 -15.95
CA THR A 383 27.85 5.58 -16.27
C THR A 383 27.17 5.02 -15.02
N THR A 384 25.89 5.35 -14.78
CA THR A 384 25.05 4.67 -13.78
C THR A 384 24.91 3.19 -14.12
N VAL A 385 25.14 2.29 -13.16
CA VAL A 385 25.03 0.83 -13.31
C VAL A 385 23.87 0.33 -12.45
N LEU A 386 22.97 -0.46 -13.04
CA LEU A 386 22.06 -1.34 -12.31
C LEU A 386 22.90 -2.50 -11.75
N SER A 387 23.45 -2.32 -10.55
CA SER A 387 24.27 -3.36 -9.90
C SER A 387 23.51 -3.96 -8.72
N ASN A 388 23.23 -5.26 -8.82
CA ASN A 388 22.67 -6.11 -7.78
C ASN A 388 21.17 -5.90 -7.49
N ILE A 389 20.35 -6.52 -8.34
CA ILE A 389 18.99 -6.93 -8.00
C ILE A 389 19.09 -7.91 -6.83
N SER A 390 18.64 -7.49 -5.66
CA SER A 390 18.77 -8.28 -4.43
C SER A 390 17.37 -8.66 -3.94
N TYR A 391 17.14 -9.96 -3.80
CA TYR A 391 15.99 -10.49 -3.08
C TYR A 391 16.39 -10.57 -1.61
N ILE A 392 15.64 -9.92 -0.73
CA ILE A 392 15.78 -10.16 0.70
C ILE A 392 14.52 -10.93 1.15
N ILE A 393 14.79 -12.12 1.69
CA ILE A 393 13.89 -13.14 2.26
C ILE A 393 13.17 -14.09 1.26
N PRO A 394 13.74 -15.26 0.95
CA PRO A 394 12.95 -16.42 0.54
C PRO A 394 12.31 -17.06 1.78
N LYS A 395 10.99 -16.97 1.93
CA LYS A 395 10.22 -17.88 2.82
C LYS A 395 9.65 -19.00 1.96
N LYS A 396 9.58 -20.23 2.49
CA LYS A 396 8.99 -21.37 1.78
C LYS A 396 7.57 -21.01 1.30
N ARG A 397 7.34 -21.09 -0.01
CA ARG A 397 6.01 -20.92 -0.61
C ARG A 397 5.10 -22.07 -0.18
N GLY A 398 3.86 -21.75 0.16
CA GLY A 398 2.77 -22.74 0.29
C GLY A 398 2.44 -23.18 1.72
N THR A 399 3.01 -22.55 2.75
CA THR A 399 2.65 -22.84 4.14
C THR A 399 1.58 -21.86 4.63
N ILE A 400 0.45 -22.40 5.09
CA ILE A 400 -0.66 -21.67 5.72
C ILE A 400 -0.60 -21.92 7.22
N VAL A 401 -0.78 -20.86 8.02
CA VAL A 401 -0.98 -20.99 9.47
C VAL A 401 -2.37 -20.53 9.85
N GLU A 402 -3.02 -21.38 10.63
CA GLU A 402 -4.29 -21.10 11.27
C GLU A 402 -4.03 -20.43 12.63
N ILE A 403 -4.58 -19.23 12.83
CA ILE A 403 -4.46 -18.46 14.06
C ILE A 403 -5.81 -18.49 14.79
N GLY A 404 -5.87 -19.27 15.87
CA GLY A 404 -7.06 -19.41 16.72
C GLY A 404 -7.31 -18.22 17.65
N ASN A 405 -8.40 -18.31 18.43
CA ASN A 405 -8.90 -17.23 19.29
C ASN A 405 -8.14 -17.05 20.63
N GLY A 406 -6.86 -17.41 20.69
CA GLY A 406 -6.04 -17.35 21.91
C GLY A 406 -5.37 -15.98 22.11
N ILE A 407 -5.29 -15.52 23.36
CA ILE A 407 -4.69 -14.22 23.75
C ILE A 407 -3.23 -14.15 23.27
N ILE A 408 -2.87 -13.06 22.58
CA ILE A 408 -1.48 -12.71 22.28
C ILE A 408 -0.94 -12.00 23.52
N ASP A 409 -0.38 -12.77 24.45
CA ASP A 409 0.45 -12.21 25.52
C ASP A 409 1.92 -12.50 25.19
N GLY A 410 2.77 -11.48 25.31
CA GLY A 410 4.10 -11.35 24.68
C GLY A 410 5.14 -12.42 25.00
N GLU A 411 4.81 -13.43 25.82
CA GLU A 411 5.73 -14.51 26.20
C GLU A 411 5.16 -15.94 26.05
N ASN A 412 3.84 -16.14 25.87
CA ASN A 412 3.25 -17.49 25.80
C ASN A 412 2.12 -17.60 24.77
N MET A 413 2.47 -18.02 23.56
CA MET A 413 1.52 -18.37 22.51
C MET A 413 0.93 -19.77 22.77
N ILE A 414 -0.32 -19.85 23.26
CA ILE A 414 -1.16 -21.05 23.02
C ILE A 414 -1.79 -20.86 21.64
N VAL A 415 -1.02 -21.17 20.60
CA VAL A 415 -1.59 -21.33 19.26
C VAL A 415 -1.97 -22.79 19.14
N ASP A 416 -3.26 -23.06 18.97
CA ASP A 416 -3.71 -24.35 18.45
C ASP A 416 -3.29 -24.41 16.97
N MET A 417 -2.01 -24.71 16.73
CA MET A 417 -1.40 -24.78 15.40
C MET A 417 -1.70 -26.14 14.79
N THR A 418 -2.84 -26.27 14.13
CA THR A 418 -3.05 -27.35 13.17
C THR A 418 -2.33 -27.00 11.87
N LYS A 419 -1.21 -27.68 11.59
CA LYS A 419 -0.67 -27.71 10.22
C LYS A 419 -1.66 -28.49 9.36
N SER A 420 -2.37 -27.82 8.47
CA SER A 420 -3.00 -28.49 7.34
C SER A 420 -1.94 -28.63 6.24
N ASP A 421 -1.24 -29.77 6.24
CA ASP A 421 -0.52 -30.18 5.04
C ASP A 421 -1.59 -30.44 3.97
N GLN A 422 -1.70 -29.59 2.96
CA GLN A 422 -2.40 -29.96 1.74
C GLN A 422 -1.60 -31.06 1.02
N GLN A 423 -1.74 -32.30 1.51
CA GLN A 423 -1.54 -33.48 0.70
C GLN A 423 -2.78 -33.71 -0.16
N GLY A 424 -2.61 -33.62 -1.49
CA GLY A 424 -3.47 -34.30 -2.47
C GLY A 424 -4.38 -33.40 -3.31
N MET A 425 -3.88 -32.91 -4.45
CA MET A 425 -4.11 -33.45 -5.81
C MET A 425 -3.63 -32.46 -6.87
#